data_AF-A0A5K7SDR1-F1
#
_entry.id   AF-A0A5K7SDR1-F1
#
_cell.length_a   1.000
_cell.length_b   1.000
_cell.length_c   1.000
_cell.angle_alpha   90.00
_cell.angle_beta   90.00
_cell.angle_gamma   90.00
#
_symmetry.space_group_name_H-M   'P 1'
#
loop_
_entity.id
_entity.type
_entity.pdbx_description
1 polymer ?
#
loop_
_entity_poly.entity_id
_entity_poly.type
_entity_poly.pdbx_seq_one_letter_code
_entity_poly.pdbx_strand_id
1 'polypeptide(L)'
;MRTGHPSENDIQQYVSDALLCEQSIKEHIESCPICKEKAGTYQIMFSGIQQQQKPKFDFNLADLVMAQLEQPKPSFSTNSVVGYLLSAIGITAVLISCFLSHQYLSGLFIRYSNLLLYLFLAITLVVFLFQVIETYRKYKKQIGVLNLS
;
A
#
# COMPACT_ATOMS: atom_id res chain seq x y z
N MET A 1 10.51 33.24 19.68
CA MET A 1 11.98 33.31 19.80
C MET A 1 12.44 32.28 20.83
N ARG A 2 13.30 31.34 20.43
CA ARG A 2 13.97 30.44 21.39
C ARG A 2 14.97 31.26 22.20
N THR A 3 14.97 31.11 23.52
CA THR A 3 15.82 31.86 24.46
C THR A 3 17.22 31.28 24.61
N GLY A 4 17.51 30.16 23.95
CA GLY A 4 18.83 29.51 23.93
C GLY A 4 19.27 29.16 22.51
N HIS A 5 20.57 28.87 22.35
CA HIS A 5 21.14 28.45 21.08
C HIS A 5 20.61 27.06 20.65
N PRO A 6 20.41 26.81 19.34
CA PRO A 6 20.11 25.50 18.80
C PRO A 6 21.18 24.48 19.16
N SER A 7 20.82 23.20 19.21
CA SER A 7 21.79 22.15 19.46
C SER A 7 22.78 22.03 18.30
N GLU A 8 23.94 21.42 18.55
CA GLU A 8 24.94 21.19 17.50
C GLU A 8 24.35 20.38 16.33
N ASN A 9 23.46 19.41 16.63
CA ASN A 9 22.77 18.61 15.64
C ASN A 9 21.83 19.45 14.76
N ASP A 10 21.11 20.41 15.35
CA ASP A 10 20.23 21.32 14.61
C ASP A 10 21.03 22.21 13.64
N ILE A 11 22.21 22.66 14.05
CA ILE A 11 23.10 23.47 13.22
C ILE A 11 23.67 22.63 12.07
N GLN A 12 24.09 21.38 12.33
CA GLN A 12 24.56 20.47 11.29
C GLN A 12 23.45 20.11 10.29
N GLN A 13 22.25 19.87 10.79
CA GLN A 13 21.08 19.60 9.95
C GLN A 13 20.72 20.80 9.09
N TYR A 14 20.79 22.02 9.63
CA TYR A 14 20.58 23.25 8.86
C TYR A 14 21.53 23.38 7.66
N VAL A 15 22.81 23.03 7.84
CA VAL A 15 23.81 23.09 6.76
C VAL A 15 23.67 21.91 5.78
N SER A 16 23.27 20.74 6.28
CA SER A 16 23.14 19.53 5.45
C SER A 16 21.88 19.56 4.58
N ASP A 17 20.75 19.92 5.17
CA ASP A 17 19.46 20.03 4.50
C ASP A 17 18.56 21.06 5.22
N ALA A 18 18.66 22.31 4.78
CA ALA A 18 17.90 23.41 5.33
C ALA A 18 16.37 23.26 5.15
N LEU A 19 15.87 22.38 4.28
CA LEU A 19 14.42 22.22 4.09
C LEU A 19 13.75 21.47 5.24
N LEU A 20 14.48 20.56 5.90
CA LEU A 20 13.98 19.74 6.99
C LEU A 20 14.00 20.43 8.36
N CYS A 21 14.64 21.60 8.47
CA CYS A 21 14.73 22.34 9.72
C CYS A 21 13.47 23.15 10.01
N GLU A 22 13.10 23.23 11.29
CA GLU A 22 12.05 24.14 11.77
C GLU A 22 12.40 25.60 11.43
N GLN A 23 11.39 26.37 11.03
CA GLN A 23 11.55 27.78 10.69
C GLN A 23 12.18 28.61 11.81
N SER A 24 11.87 28.29 13.07
CA SER A 24 12.43 28.95 14.26
C SER A 24 13.95 28.80 14.39
N ILE A 25 14.52 27.71 13.87
CA ILE A 25 15.96 27.43 13.90
C ILE A 25 16.67 28.24 12.81
N LYS A 26 16.07 28.32 11.61
CA LYS A 26 16.61 29.12 10.49
C LYS A 26 16.72 30.59 10.87
N GLU A 27 15.62 31.15 11.37
CA GLU A 27 15.57 32.55 11.83
C GLU A 27 16.60 32.83 12.94
N HIS A 28 16.81 31.88 13.85
CA HIS A 28 17.82 32.01 14.90
C HIS A 28 19.25 31.99 14.33
N ILE A 29 19.57 31.07 13.42
CA ILE A 29 20.90 30.96 12.83
C ILE A 29 21.23 32.20 11.99
N GLU A 30 20.25 32.77 11.29
CA GLU A 30 20.43 33.99 10.49
C GLU A 30 20.65 35.24 11.36
N SER A 31 20.01 35.29 12.53
CA SER A 31 20.07 36.44 13.46
C SER A 31 21.17 36.35 14.52
N CYS A 32 21.67 35.16 14.83
CA CYS A 32 22.69 34.94 15.85
C CYS A 32 24.10 34.79 15.23
N PRO A 33 25.06 35.68 15.53
CA PRO A 33 26.40 35.64 14.92
C PRO A 33 27.18 34.37 15.29
N ILE A 34 27.03 33.86 16.52
CA ILE A 34 27.71 32.66 16.99
C ILE A 34 27.24 31.43 16.21
N CYS A 35 25.91 31.27 16.08
CA CYS A 35 25.35 30.13 15.34
C CYS A 35 25.66 30.21 13.84
N LYS A 36 25.73 31.43 13.29
CA LYS A 36 26.11 31.66 11.88
C LYS A 36 27.56 31.27 11.60
N GLU A 37 28.49 31.59 12.49
CA GLU A 37 29.90 31.20 12.37
C GLU A 37 30.09 29.68 12.46
N LYS A 38 29.40 29.05 13.42
CA LYS A 38 29.37 27.58 13.51
C LYS A 38 28.82 26.92 12.25
N ALA A 39 27.69 27.42 11.73
CA ALA A 39 27.11 26.93 10.48
C ALA A 39 28.08 27.10 9.30
N GLY A 40 28.79 28.22 9.21
CA GLY A 40 29.82 28.44 8.19
C GLY A 40 30.97 27.44 8.27
N THR A 41 31.40 27.07 9.49
CA THR A 41 32.42 26.05 9.71
C THR A 41 31.98 24.68 9.18
N TYR A 42 30.75 24.25 9.52
CA TYR A 42 30.18 23.01 9.00
C TYR A 42 30.00 23.03 7.49
N GLN A 43 29.66 24.19 6.90
CA GLN A 43 29.50 24.33 5.47
C GLN A 43 30.82 24.08 4.72
N ILE A 44 31.93 24.59 5.25
CA ILE A 44 33.27 24.33 4.70
C ILE A 44 33.61 22.83 4.83
N MET A 45 33.33 22.23 5.99
CA MET A 45 33.60 20.81 6.23
C MET A 45 32.82 19.90 5.25
N PHE A 46 31.51 20.12 5.10
CA PHE A 46 30.70 19.34 4.16
C PHE A 46 31.07 19.58 2.71
N SER A 47 31.44 20.82 2.35
CA SER A 47 31.96 21.11 1.00
C SER A 47 33.25 20.32 0.71
N GLY A 48 34.14 20.22 1.70
CA GLY A 48 35.35 19.41 1.60
C GLY A 48 35.07 17.91 1.42
N ILE A 49 34.07 17.38 2.15
CA ILE A 49 33.63 15.99 2.02
C ILE A 49 32.99 15.74 0.64
N GLN A 50 32.15 16.64 0.15
CA GLN A 50 31.50 16.50 -1.16
C GLN A 50 32.48 16.59 -2.34
N GLN A 51 33.59 17.31 -2.17
CA GLN A 51 34.67 17.38 -3.16
C GLN A 51 35.51 16.10 -3.22
N GLN A 52 35.42 15.23 -2.21
CA GLN A 52 36.07 13.92 -2.29
C GLN A 52 35.42 13.11 -3.41
N GLN A 53 36.25 12.39 -4.17
CA GLN A 53 35.73 11.48 -5.19
C GLN A 53 34.80 10.49 -4.52
N LYS A 54 33.57 10.38 -5.04
CA LYS A 54 32.63 9.36 -4.58
C LYS A 54 33.34 8.00 -4.63
N PRO A 55 33.31 7.21 -3.55
CA PRO A 55 33.93 5.91 -3.55
C PRO A 55 33.31 5.09 -4.68
N LYS A 56 34.14 4.72 -5.66
CA LYS A 56 33.77 3.73 -6.66
C LYS A 56 33.97 2.39 -5.99
N PHE A 57 32.87 1.68 -5.73
CA PHE A 57 32.95 0.29 -5.32
C PHE A 57 33.32 -0.53 -6.55
N ASP A 58 34.31 -1.41 -6.41
CA ASP A 58 34.71 -2.35 -7.47
C ASP A 58 33.67 -3.49 -7.67
N PHE A 59 32.57 -3.44 -6.93
CA PHE A 59 31.48 -4.40 -6.96
C PHE A 59 30.13 -3.69 -7.01
N ASN A 60 29.11 -4.40 -7.53
CA ASN A 60 27.76 -3.87 -7.57
C ASN A 60 27.13 -3.90 -6.17
N LEU A 61 27.21 -2.76 -5.47
CA LEU A 61 26.63 -2.59 -4.14
C LEU A 61 25.12 -2.84 -4.14
N ALA A 62 24.42 -2.52 -5.23
CA ALA A 62 22.98 -2.75 -5.32
C ALA A 62 22.66 -4.25 -5.23
N ASP A 63 23.40 -5.10 -5.94
CA ASP A 63 23.19 -6.55 -5.91
C ASP A 63 23.45 -7.13 -4.51
N LEU A 64 24.49 -6.63 -3.83
CA LEU A 64 24.84 -7.09 -2.49
C LEU A 64 23.79 -6.71 -1.44
N VAL A 65 23.25 -5.49 -1.53
CA VAL A 65 22.20 -5.02 -0.62
C VAL A 65 20.87 -5.71 -0.92
N MET A 66 20.53 -5.90 -2.20
CA MET A 66 19.32 -6.61 -2.61
C MET A 66 19.32 -8.06 -2.13
N ALA A 67 20.49 -8.70 -2.05
CA ALA A 67 20.62 -10.05 -1.49
C ALA A 67 20.42 -10.10 0.05
N GLN A 68 20.59 -8.98 0.75
CA GLN A 68 20.41 -8.90 2.20
C GLN A 68 18.99 -8.47 2.62
N LEU A 69 18.20 -7.96 1.69
CA LEU A 69 16.79 -7.70 1.96
C LEU A 69 16.07 -9.03 2.15
N GLU A 70 15.43 -9.21 3.32
CA GLU A 70 14.57 -10.35 3.57
C GLU A 70 13.52 -10.41 2.46
N GLN A 71 13.58 -11.47 1.64
CA GLN A 71 12.53 -11.70 0.65
C GLN A 71 11.19 -11.76 1.39
N PRO A 72 10.14 -11.10 0.87
CA PRO A 72 8.82 -11.17 1.47
C PRO A 72 8.41 -12.64 1.52
N LYS A 73 8.48 -13.24 2.71
CA LYS A 73 8.00 -14.60 2.92
C LYS A 73 6.53 -14.59 2.52
N PRO A 74 6.07 -15.54 1.69
CA PRO A 74 4.65 -15.66 1.41
C PRO A 74 3.94 -15.94 2.73
N SER A 75 3.36 -14.92 3.34
CA SER A 75 2.52 -15.08 4.51
C SER A 75 1.22 -15.67 4.02
N PHE A 76 1.09 -16.99 4.11
CA PHE A 76 -0.22 -17.62 4.03
C PHE A 76 -1.03 -17.10 5.22
N SER A 77 -1.79 -16.04 4.98
CA SER A 77 -2.69 -15.47 5.97
C SER A 77 -3.69 -16.55 6.35
N THR A 78 -3.72 -16.92 7.63
CA THR A 78 -4.68 -17.89 8.18
C THR A 78 -6.12 -17.52 7.80
N ASN A 79 -6.41 -16.22 7.65
CA ASN A 79 -7.70 -15.71 7.20
C ASN A 79 -8.03 -16.11 5.75
N SER A 80 -7.03 -16.19 4.87
CA SER A 80 -7.24 -16.66 3.49
C SER A 80 -7.56 -18.16 3.48
N VAL A 81 -6.87 -18.96 4.29
CA VAL A 81 -7.13 -20.41 4.40
C VAL A 81 -8.52 -20.67 4.97
N VAL A 82 -8.92 -19.95 6.02
CA VAL A 82 -10.27 -20.03 6.60
C VAL A 82 -11.34 -19.60 5.58
N GLY A 83 -11.07 -18.56 4.78
CA GLY A 83 -11.95 -18.14 3.69
C GLY A 83 -12.15 -19.22 2.62
N TYR A 84 -11.08 -19.92 2.22
CA TYR A 84 -11.18 -21.05 1.28
C TYR A 84 -11.92 -22.26 1.87
N LEU A 85 -11.75 -22.54 3.16
CA LEU A 85 -12.48 -23.62 3.84
C LEU A 85 -13.98 -23.32 3.92
N LEU A 86 -14.36 -22.10 4.29
CA LEU A 86 -15.76 -21.66 4.35
C LEU A 86 -16.43 -21.70 2.96
N SER A 87 -15.73 -21.25 1.92
CA SER A 87 -16.27 -21.31 0.56
C SER A 87 -16.43 -22.76 0.07
N ALA A 88 -15.46 -23.64 0.36
CA ALA A 88 -15.56 -25.06 0.03
C ALA A 88 -16.75 -25.74 0.74
N ILE A 89 -16.98 -25.43 2.02
CA ILE A 89 -18.14 -25.94 2.78
C ILE A 89 -19.45 -25.40 2.20
N GLY A 90 -19.50 -24.11 1.86
CA GLY A 90 -20.67 -23.50 1.24
C GLY A 90 -21.02 -24.15 -0.11
N ILE A 91 -20.02 -24.34 -0.97
CA ILE A 91 -20.20 -24.97 -2.29
C ILE A 91 -20.67 -26.42 -2.13
N THR A 92 -20.04 -27.19 -1.24
CA THR A 92 -20.45 -28.58 -1.01
C THR A 92 -21.86 -28.68 -0.43
N ALA A 93 -22.24 -27.82 0.51
CA ALA A 93 -23.61 -27.76 1.03
C ALA A 93 -24.63 -27.46 -0.07
N VAL A 94 -24.36 -26.46 -0.93
CA VAL A 94 -25.24 -26.12 -2.06
C VAL A 94 -25.35 -27.28 -3.06
N LEU A 95 -24.24 -27.93 -3.39
CA LEU A 95 -24.24 -29.09 -4.29
C LEU A 95 -25.04 -30.26 -3.73
N ILE A 96 -24.88 -30.57 -2.44
CA ILE A 96 -25.62 -31.63 -1.74
C ILE A 96 -27.12 -31.30 -1.70
N SER A 97 -27.48 -30.05 -1.34
CA SER A 97 -28.87 -29.59 -1.35
C SER A 97 -29.48 -29.65 -2.75
N CYS A 98 -28.74 -29.27 -3.79
CA CYS A 98 -29.21 -29.35 -5.18
C CYS A 98 -29.39 -30.80 -5.63
N PHE A 99 -28.47 -31.69 -5.28
CA PHE A 99 -28.53 -33.12 -5.62
C PHE A 99 -29.72 -33.83 -4.95
N LEU A 100 -29.91 -33.63 -3.64
CA LEU A 100 -31.06 -34.18 -2.90
C LEU A 100 -32.39 -33.61 -3.41
N SER A 101 -32.39 -32.33 -3.78
CA SER A 101 -33.59 -31.66 -4.26
C SER A 101 -33.85 -31.92 -5.74
N HIS A 102 -32.94 -32.53 -6.52
CA HIS A 102 -33.10 -32.72 -7.97
C HIS A 102 -34.40 -33.46 -8.34
N GLN A 103 -34.79 -34.45 -7.55
CA GLN A 103 -36.04 -35.20 -7.75
C GLN A 103 -37.30 -34.38 -7.42
N TYR A 104 -37.20 -33.44 -6.48
CA TYR A 104 -38.30 -32.53 -6.11
C TYR A 104 -38.35 -31.27 -7.00
N LEU A 105 -37.19 -30.76 -7.41
CA LEU A 105 -37.00 -29.59 -8.27
C LEU A 105 -37.51 -29.89 -9.68
N SER A 106 -37.17 -31.05 -10.26
CA SER A 106 -37.71 -31.45 -11.57
C SER A 106 -39.23 -31.49 -11.57
N GLY A 107 -39.86 -31.98 -10.50
CA GLY A 107 -41.33 -31.95 -10.32
C GLY A 107 -41.91 -30.53 -10.12
N LEU A 108 -41.18 -29.64 -9.43
CA LEU A 108 -41.56 -28.23 -9.28
C LEU A 108 -41.46 -27.47 -10.61
N PHE A 109 -40.39 -27.66 -11.38
CA PHE A 109 -40.21 -26.99 -12.68
C PHE A 109 -41.21 -27.43 -13.74
N ILE A 110 -41.70 -28.67 -13.70
CA ILE A 110 -42.74 -29.16 -14.63
C ILE A 110 -44.13 -28.60 -14.30
N ARG A 111 -44.40 -28.25 -13.03
CA ARG A 111 -45.73 -27.81 -12.56
C ARG A 111 -45.86 -26.29 -12.37
N TYR A 112 -44.75 -25.56 -12.31
CA TYR A 112 -44.75 -24.10 -12.20
C TYR A 112 -45.02 -23.44 -13.55
N SER A 113 -45.86 -22.40 -13.55
CA SER A 113 -46.14 -21.59 -14.74
C SER A 113 -44.85 -20.94 -15.25
N ASN A 114 -44.62 -21.00 -16.58
CA ASN A 114 -43.46 -20.41 -17.27
C ASN A 114 -43.15 -18.98 -16.83
N LEU A 115 -44.17 -18.21 -16.43
CA LEU A 115 -44.05 -16.83 -15.95
C LEU A 115 -43.15 -16.70 -14.72
N LEU A 116 -43.25 -17.62 -13.75
CA LEU A 116 -42.42 -17.58 -12.53
C LEU A 116 -40.96 -17.91 -12.85
N LEU A 117 -40.71 -18.79 -13.81
CA LEU A 117 -39.36 -19.13 -14.26
C LEU A 117 -38.69 -17.92 -14.92
N TYR A 118 -39.41 -17.20 -15.79
CA TYR A 118 -38.91 -15.95 -16.38
C TYR A 118 -38.65 -14.86 -15.33
N LEU A 119 -39.50 -14.77 -14.30
CA LEU A 119 -39.30 -13.82 -13.20
C LEU A 119 -38.00 -14.13 -12.43
N PHE A 120 -37.77 -15.39 -12.06
CA PHE A 120 -36.54 -15.81 -11.40
C PHE A 120 -35.31 -15.52 -12.25
N LEU A 121 -35.36 -15.89 -13.53
CA LEU A 121 -34.27 -15.64 -14.47
C LEU A 121 -33.94 -14.14 -14.59
N ALA A 122 -34.97 -13.29 -14.66
CA ALA A 122 -34.81 -11.84 -14.72
C ALA A 122 -34.16 -11.29 -13.45
N ILE A 123 -34.60 -11.74 -12.25
CA ILE A 123 -34.00 -11.32 -10.97
C ILE A 123 -32.54 -11.75 -10.90
N THR A 124 -32.23 -13.00 -11.25
CA THR A 124 -30.85 -13.51 -11.25
C THR A 124 -29.97 -12.73 -12.22
N LEU A 125 -30.47 -12.41 -13.42
CA LEU A 125 -29.75 -11.62 -14.41
C LEU A 125 -29.43 -10.21 -13.88
N VAL A 126 -30.40 -9.55 -13.25
CA VAL A 126 -30.22 -8.20 -12.69
C VAL A 126 -29.18 -8.20 -11.56
N VAL A 127 -29.25 -9.15 -10.64
CA VAL A 127 -28.27 -9.29 -9.55
C VAL A 127 -26.88 -9.57 -10.11
N PHE A 128 -26.78 -10.45 -11.11
CA PHE A 128 -25.51 -10.77 -11.75
C PHE A 128 -24.88 -9.55 -12.42
N LEU A 129 -25.65 -8.80 -13.21
CA LEU A 129 -25.18 -7.57 -13.84
C LEU A 129 -24.72 -6.54 -12.80
N PHE A 130 -25.45 -6.40 -11.70
CA PHE A 130 -25.07 -5.49 -10.61
C PHE A 130 -23.72 -5.88 -9.98
N GLN A 131 -23.51 -7.17 -9.68
CA GLN A 131 -22.25 -7.67 -9.12
C GLN A 131 -21.06 -7.48 -10.07
N VAL A 132 -21.26 -7.70 -11.37
CA VAL A 132 -20.24 -7.45 -12.39
C VAL A 132 -19.87 -5.97 -12.45
N ILE A 133 -20.85 -5.07 -12.44
CA ILE A 133 -20.62 -3.62 -12.44
C ILE A 133 -19.86 -3.18 -11.18
N GLU A 134 -20.24 -3.68 -10.01
CA GLU A 134 -19.59 -3.33 -8.75
C GLU A 134 -18.12 -3.79 -8.72
N THR A 135 -17.88 -5.03 -9.16
CA THR A 135 -16.52 -5.58 -9.24
C THR A 135 -15.67 -4.83 -10.25
N TYR A 136 -16.23 -4.46 -11.40
CA TYR A 136 -15.55 -3.64 -12.40
C TYR A 136 -15.21 -2.25 -11.85
N ARG A 137 -16.13 -1.60 -11.14
CA ARG A 137 -15.88 -0.31 -10.46
C ARG A 137 -14.75 -0.42 -9.44
N LYS A 138 -14.72 -1.49 -8.66
CA LYS A 138 -13.67 -1.76 -7.67
C LYS A 138 -12.30 -1.93 -8.35
N TYR A 139 -12.25 -2.67 -9.44
CA TYR A 139 -11.04 -2.87 -10.24
C TYR A 139 -10.52 -1.55 -10.83
N LYS A 140 -11.41 -0.73 -11.41
CA LYS A 140 -11.05 0.60 -11.94
C LYS A 140 -10.47 1.52 -10.86
N LYS A 141 -11.04 1.49 -9.64
CA LYS A 141 -10.51 2.27 -8.50
C LYS A 141 -9.11 1.81 -8.11
N GLN A 142 -8.86 0.49 -8.08
CA GLN A 142 -7.53 -0.04 -7.76
C GLN A 142 -6.48 0.39 -8.79
N ILE A 143 -6.77 0.28 -10.09
CA ILE A 143 -5.86 0.74 -11.15
C ILE A 143 -5.58 2.24 -11.05
N GLY A 144 -6.60 3.04 -10.72
CA GLY A 144 -6.42 4.50 -10.54
C GLY A 144 -5.45 4.87 -9.42
N VAL A 145 -5.31 4.02 -8.39
CA VAL A 145 -4.37 4.23 -7.28
C VAL A 145 -2.93 3.82 -7.66
N LEU A 146 -2.77 2.83 -8.53
CA LEU A 146 -1.45 2.38 -9.02
C LEU A 146 -0.82 3.31 -10.08
N ASN A 147 -1.62 4.12 -10.77
CA ASN A 147 -1.13 5.08 -11.78
C ASN A 147 -0.69 6.44 -11.17
N LEU A 148 -0.71 6.57 -9.83
CA LEU A 148 -0.34 7.78 -9.09
C LEU A 148 0.94 7.61 -8.24
N SER A 149 1.71 6.54 -8.43
CA SER A 149 3.08 6.37 -7.89
C SER A 149 4.10 6.25 -9.00
#